data_AF-A0A0M9EPE2-F1
#
_entry.id   AF-A0A0M9EPE2-F1
#
_cell.length_a   1.000
_cell.length_b   1.000
_cell.length_c   1.000
_cell.angle_alpha   90.00
_cell.angle_beta   90.00
_cell.angle_gamma   90.00
#
_symmetry.space_group_name_H-M   'P 1'
#
loop_
_entity.id
_entity.type
_entity.pdbx_description
1 polymer ?
#
loop_
_entity_poly.entity_id
_entity_poly.type
_entity_poly.pdbx_seq_one_letter_code
_entity_poly.pdbx_strand_id
1 'polypeptide(L)'
;MSRLRDHTPHPKIQTLENNPISPLLPYGSLILACSIVGIALIANCLERWILPRIYKRVYPALEFGKDERRRRSFAYFHVVAFVLISLLMSTAYPMMNFLAGDAVLSSPLVKGGSVTVGDNLLVSTEIYCAYYLFEMCFRTKFASYISIAHHIGLLVIAQTALSLFADPKKNHEATLEFYMCMVWGTYIYLHVLALV
;
A
#
# COMPACT_ATOMS: atom_id res chain seq x y z
N MET A 1 -4.38 48.78 -20.05
CA MET A 1 -3.49 47.95 -19.21
C MET A 1 -4.12 46.58 -19.03
N SER A 2 -3.80 45.65 -19.92
CA SER A 2 -4.25 44.26 -19.88
C SER A 2 -3.50 43.51 -18.76
N ARG A 3 -4.23 43.02 -17.76
CA ARG A 3 -3.70 42.05 -16.79
C ARG A 3 -3.30 40.79 -17.56
N LEU A 4 -2.01 40.58 -17.75
CA LEU A 4 -1.45 39.27 -18.06
C LEU A 4 -1.82 38.36 -16.88
N ARG A 5 -2.80 37.50 -17.11
CA ARG A 5 -3.17 36.43 -16.20
C ARG A 5 -1.98 35.46 -16.24
N ASP A 6 -1.16 35.49 -15.21
CA ASP A 6 -0.06 34.54 -15.05
C ASP A 6 -0.66 33.13 -15.09
N HIS A 7 -0.34 32.39 -16.15
CA HIS A 7 -0.76 31.01 -16.39
C HIS A 7 0.44 30.09 -16.22
N THR A 8 1.36 30.45 -15.32
CA THR A 8 2.33 29.48 -14.82
C THR A 8 1.57 28.45 -13.99
N PRO A 9 1.49 27.18 -14.41
CA PRO A 9 0.90 26.15 -13.58
C PRO A 9 1.76 26.03 -12.33
N HIS A 10 1.21 26.44 -11.18
CA HIS A 10 1.88 26.22 -9.90
C HIS A 10 2.06 24.71 -9.71
N PRO A 11 3.26 24.25 -9.30
CA PRO A 11 3.48 22.83 -9.05
C PRO A 11 2.52 22.35 -7.96
N LYS A 12 1.89 21.18 -8.17
CA LYS A 12 0.82 20.63 -7.30
C LYS A 12 1.17 20.71 -5.81
N ILE A 13 2.44 20.51 -5.46
CA ILE A 13 2.96 20.59 -4.09
C ILE A 13 2.69 21.95 -3.39
N GLN A 14 2.64 23.05 -4.13
CA GLN A 14 2.33 24.39 -3.60
C GLN A 14 0.83 24.60 -3.35
N THR A 15 -0.01 23.74 -3.91
CA THR A 15 -1.48 23.81 -3.82
C THR A 15 -2.06 22.75 -2.88
N LEU A 16 -1.22 21.99 -2.19
CA LEU A 16 -1.67 20.96 -1.25
C LEU A 16 -2.28 21.61 -0.01
N GLU A 17 -3.57 21.40 0.17
CA GLU A 17 -4.27 21.79 1.40
C GLU A 17 -4.06 20.74 2.49
N ASN A 18 -3.74 21.20 3.71
CA ASN A 18 -3.59 20.28 4.83
C ASN A 18 -4.95 19.94 5.45
N ASN A 19 -5.57 18.88 4.92
CA ASN A 19 -6.89 18.40 5.33
C ASN A 19 -6.77 17.03 6.03
N PRO A 20 -7.71 16.65 6.91
CA PRO A 20 -7.74 15.30 7.46
C PRO A 20 -7.84 14.26 6.32
N ILE A 21 -7.07 13.18 6.43
CA ILE A 21 -7.04 12.13 5.41
C ILE A 21 -8.38 11.43 5.25
N SER A 22 -9.00 11.04 6.36
CA SER A 22 -10.24 10.30 6.38
C SER A 22 -10.83 10.31 7.78
N PRO A 23 -12.16 10.34 7.94
CA PRO A 23 -12.82 10.11 9.23
C PRO A 23 -12.54 8.71 9.82
N LEU A 24 -12.04 7.76 9.01
CA LEU A 24 -11.69 6.42 9.45
C LEU A 24 -10.33 6.33 10.16
N LEU A 25 -9.52 7.40 10.15
CA LEU A 25 -8.18 7.41 10.75
C LEU A 25 -8.13 6.88 12.20
N PRO A 26 -9.08 7.18 13.11
CA PRO A 26 -9.07 6.63 14.47
C PRO A 26 -9.19 5.09 14.53
N TYR A 27 -9.71 4.47 13.46
CA TYR A 27 -9.82 3.03 13.29
C TYR A 27 -8.66 2.42 12.49
N GLY A 28 -7.61 3.18 12.16
CA GLY A 28 -6.48 2.71 11.34
C GLY A 28 -5.83 1.43 11.88
N SER A 29 -5.59 1.36 13.19
CA SER A 29 -5.05 0.16 13.84
C SER A 29 -5.97 -1.07 13.73
N LEU A 30 -7.29 -0.86 13.75
CA LEU A 30 -8.27 -1.92 13.54
C LEU A 30 -8.25 -2.39 12.08
N ILE A 31 -8.19 -1.46 11.12
CA ILE A 31 -8.06 -1.75 9.68
C ILE A 31 -6.78 -2.55 9.42
N LEU A 32 -5.66 -2.13 10.02
CA LEU A 32 -4.38 -2.85 9.97
C LEU A 32 -4.51 -4.27 10.50
N ALA A 33 -5.07 -4.45 11.69
CA ALA A 33 -5.24 -5.76 12.31
C ALA A 33 -6.15 -6.68 11.47
N CYS A 34 -7.30 -6.17 11.00
CA CYS A 34 -8.19 -6.89 10.10
C CYS A 34 -7.50 -7.27 8.79
N SER A 35 -6.66 -6.38 8.26
CA SER A 35 -5.89 -6.63 7.03
C SER A 35 -4.85 -7.73 7.22
N ILE A 36 -4.14 -7.76 8.35
CA ILE A 36 -3.19 -8.84 8.68
C ILE A 36 -3.92 -10.18 8.75
N VAL A 37 -5.07 -10.24 9.44
CA VAL A 37 -5.90 -11.45 9.51
C VAL A 37 -6.37 -11.86 8.11
N GLY A 38 -6.84 -10.92 7.30
CA GLY A 38 -7.26 -11.18 5.92
C GLY A 38 -6.14 -11.77 5.07
N ILE A 39 -4.94 -11.18 5.09
CA ILE A 39 -3.77 -11.68 4.36
C ILE A 39 -3.37 -13.08 4.84
N ALA A 40 -3.39 -13.34 6.16
CA ALA A 40 -3.10 -14.66 6.70
C ALA A 40 -4.11 -15.73 6.25
N LEU A 41 -5.40 -15.38 6.17
CA LEU A 41 -6.44 -16.27 5.64
C LEU A 41 -6.25 -16.54 4.15
N ILE A 42 -5.92 -15.49 3.37
CA ILE A 42 -5.61 -15.62 1.93
C ILE A 42 -4.40 -16.52 1.72
N ALA A 43 -3.34 -16.33 2.51
CA ALA A 43 -2.14 -17.17 2.47
C ALA A 43 -2.48 -18.64 2.76
N ASN A 44 -3.29 -18.90 3.79
CA ASN A 44 -3.71 -20.25 4.15
C ASN A 44 -4.58 -20.90 3.07
N CYS A 45 -5.48 -20.13 2.43
CA CYS A 45 -6.30 -20.59 1.31
C CYS A 45 -5.44 -20.91 0.07
N LEU A 46 -4.50 -20.02 -0.27
CA LEU A 46 -3.58 -20.21 -1.40
C LEU A 46 -2.71 -21.44 -1.20
N GLU A 47 -2.09 -21.57 -0.02
CA GLU A 47 -1.18 -22.66 0.30
C GLU A 47 -1.87 -24.02 0.29
N ARG A 48 -3.04 -24.14 0.93
CA ARG A 48 -3.71 -25.43 1.09
C ARG A 48 -4.52 -25.85 -0.14
N TRP A 49 -5.15 -24.91 -0.85
CA TRP A 49 -6.20 -25.25 -1.81
C TRP A 49 -5.83 -24.87 -3.25
N ILE A 50 -5.30 -23.66 -3.45
CA ILE A 50 -5.11 -23.12 -4.80
C ILE A 50 -3.80 -23.62 -5.41
N LEU A 51 -2.67 -23.49 -4.71
CA LEU A 51 -1.36 -23.85 -5.23
C LEU A 51 -1.22 -25.36 -5.53
N PRO A 52 -1.72 -26.29 -4.70
CA PRO A 52 -1.69 -27.72 -5.04
C PRO A 52 -2.55 -28.06 -6.27
N ARG A 53 -3.62 -27.31 -6.52
CA ARG A 53 -4.53 -27.54 -7.66
C ARG A 53 -4.05 -26.93 -8.96
N ILE A 54 -3.42 -25.75 -8.92
CA ILE A 54 -2.87 -25.08 -10.11
C ILE A 54 -1.54 -25.73 -10.49
N TYR A 55 -0.65 -25.94 -9.52
CA TYR A 55 0.71 -26.46 -9.73
C TYR A 55 0.83 -27.95 -9.36
N LYS A 56 -0.04 -28.79 -9.94
CA LYS A 56 -0.17 -30.23 -9.62
C LYS A 56 1.12 -31.05 -9.72
N ARG A 57 2.11 -30.59 -10.49
CA ARG A 57 3.42 -31.27 -10.64
C ARG A 57 4.51 -30.66 -9.76
N VAL A 58 4.52 -29.33 -9.61
CA VAL A 58 5.61 -28.60 -8.94
C VAL A 58 5.40 -28.57 -7.42
N TYR A 59 4.16 -28.32 -6.98
CA TYR A 59 3.87 -28.16 -5.56
C TYR A 59 4.01 -29.48 -4.77
N PRO A 60 3.49 -30.64 -5.24
CA PRO A 60 3.72 -31.91 -4.56
C PRO A 60 5.19 -32.37 -4.61
N ALA A 61 5.94 -32.01 -5.66
CA ALA A 61 7.36 -32.32 -5.74
C ALA A 61 8.19 -31.53 -4.71
N LEU A 62 7.81 -30.27 -4.44
CA LEU A 62 8.40 -29.45 -3.39
C LEU A 62 8.07 -29.98 -1.99
N GLU A 63 6.84 -30.47 -1.79
CA GLU A 63 6.41 -31.10 -0.54
C GLU A 63 7.14 -32.43 -0.29
N PHE A 64 7.28 -33.26 -1.33
CA PHE A 64 7.98 -34.55 -1.25
C PHE A 64 9.50 -34.39 -1.07
N GLY A 65 10.11 -33.38 -1.70
CA GLY A 65 11.54 -33.09 -1.58
C GLY A 65 12.00 -32.61 -0.20
N LYS A 66 11.09 -32.43 0.78
CA LYS A 66 11.33 -31.85 2.11
C LYS A 66 11.99 -30.46 2.09
N ASP A 67 11.96 -29.77 0.95
CA ASP A 67 12.50 -28.42 0.80
C ASP A 67 11.45 -27.39 1.25
N GLU A 68 11.20 -27.39 2.56
CA GLU A 68 10.20 -26.53 3.20
C GLU A 68 10.48 -25.05 2.95
N ARG A 69 11.75 -24.67 2.81
CA ARG A 69 12.17 -23.31 2.48
C ARG A 69 11.60 -22.91 1.12
N ARG A 70 11.85 -23.72 0.09
CA ARG A 70 11.46 -23.41 -1.28
C ARG A 70 9.94 -23.48 -1.47
N ARG A 71 9.25 -24.40 -0.78
CA ARG A 71 7.78 -24.47 -0.75
C ARG A 71 7.16 -23.20 -0.18
N ARG A 72 7.63 -22.74 0.99
CA ARG A 72 7.16 -21.51 1.63
C ARG A 72 7.47 -20.27 0.80
N SER A 73 8.67 -20.16 0.25
CA SER A 73 9.02 -19.05 -0.64
C SER A 73 8.13 -18.99 -1.88
N PHE A 74 7.78 -20.15 -2.46
CA PHE A 74 6.87 -20.22 -3.59
C PHE A 74 5.44 -19.78 -3.22
N ALA A 75 4.92 -20.23 -2.08
CA ALA A 75 3.60 -19.83 -1.61
C ALA A 75 3.53 -18.33 -1.30
N TYR A 76 4.51 -17.81 -0.56
CA TYR A 76 4.56 -16.39 -0.21
C TYR A 76 4.73 -15.51 -1.43
N PHE A 77 5.51 -15.92 -2.44
CA PHE A 77 5.59 -15.17 -3.70
C PHE A 77 4.21 -14.95 -4.34
N HIS A 78 3.32 -15.95 -4.32
CA HIS A 78 1.97 -15.80 -4.85
C HIS A 78 1.08 -14.93 -3.97
N VAL A 79 1.22 -15.00 -2.64
CA VAL A 79 0.50 -14.11 -1.71
C VAL A 79 0.91 -12.66 -1.97
N VAL A 80 2.21 -12.40 -2.08
CA VAL A 80 2.78 -11.09 -2.39
C VAL A 80 2.22 -10.57 -3.70
N ALA A 81 2.32 -11.37 -4.76
CA ALA A 81 1.82 -11.00 -6.08
C ALA A 81 0.32 -10.67 -6.04
N PHE A 82 -0.49 -11.51 -5.37
CA PHE A 82 -1.92 -11.31 -5.26
C PHE A 82 -2.28 -10.01 -4.52
N VAL A 83 -1.68 -9.78 -3.35
CA VAL A 83 -1.95 -8.58 -2.55
C VAL A 83 -1.48 -7.32 -3.26
N LEU A 84 -0.28 -7.34 -3.84
CA LEU A 84 0.31 -6.18 -4.50
C LEU A 84 -0.43 -5.82 -5.79
N ILE A 85 -0.84 -6.80 -6.60
CA ILE A 85 -1.68 -6.56 -7.79
C ILE A 85 -3.05 -6.00 -7.38
N SER A 86 -3.66 -6.54 -6.32
CA SER A 86 -4.95 -6.04 -5.82
C SER A 86 -4.82 -4.57 -5.36
N LEU A 87 -3.76 -4.25 -4.62
CA LEU A 87 -3.44 -2.88 -4.21
C LEU A 87 -3.19 -1.96 -5.39
N LEU A 88 -2.42 -2.40 -6.39
CA LEU A 88 -2.16 -1.63 -7.61
C LEU A 88 -3.48 -1.26 -8.29
N MET A 89 -4.37 -2.24 -8.49
CA MET A 89 -5.66 -2.01 -9.15
C MET A 89 -6.59 -1.08 -8.36
N SER A 90 -6.63 -1.20 -7.03
CA SER A 90 -7.50 -0.35 -6.20
C SER A 90 -6.96 1.07 -5.99
N THR A 91 -5.63 1.21 -5.98
CA THR A 91 -4.94 2.44 -5.53
C THR A 91 -4.42 3.28 -6.69
N ALA A 92 -4.13 2.69 -7.86
CA ALA A 92 -3.56 3.43 -8.98
C ALA A 92 -4.41 4.63 -9.40
N TYR A 93 -5.73 4.44 -9.54
CA TYR A 93 -6.64 5.53 -9.90
C TYR A 93 -6.70 6.66 -8.85
N PRO A 94 -7.08 6.42 -7.58
CA PRO A 94 -7.14 7.48 -6.57
C PRO A 94 -5.80 8.18 -6.35
N MET A 95 -4.70 7.42 -6.35
CA MET A 95 -3.36 7.97 -6.16
C MET A 95 -2.98 8.87 -7.32
N MET A 96 -3.15 8.46 -8.57
CA MET A 96 -2.83 9.29 -9.74
C MET A 96 -3.73 10.52 -9.82
N ASN A 97 -5.02 10.38 -9.49
CA ASN A 97 -5.96 11.49 -9.46
C ASN A 97 -5.60 12.52 -8.37
N PHE A 98 -5.02 12.09 -7.25
CA PHE A 98 -4.51 12.97 -6.20
C PHE A 98 -3.15 13.61 -6.54
N LEU A 99 -2.21 12.83 -7.09
CA LEU A 99 -0.86 13.29 -7.39
C LEU A 99 -0.79 14.23 -8.60
N ALA A 100 -1.49 13.90 -9.69
CA ALA A 100 -1.41 14.60 -10.96
C ALA A 100 -2.73 15.28 -11.36
N GLY A 101 -3.85 14.89 -10.75
CA GLY A 101 -5.16 15.47 -11.03
C GLY A 101 -5.55 16.57 -10.02
N ASP A 102 -6.81 16.98 -10.09
CA ASP A 102 -7.38 18.03 -9.23
C ASP A 102 -8.02 17.48 -7.94
N ALA A 103 -7.93 16.18 -7.69
CA ALA A 103 -8.55 15.59 -6.51
C ALA A 103 -7.85 16.04 -5.22
N VAL A 104 -8.65 16.19 -4.17
CA VAL A 104 -8.22 16.36 -2.78
C VAL A 104 -8.61 15.12 -1.97
N LEU A 105 -8.09 14.97 -0.75
CA LEU A 105 -8.37 13.78 0.09
C LEU A 105 -9.88 13.57 0.32
N SER A 106 -10.64 14.64 0.49
CA SER A 106 -12.10 14.60 0.68
C SER A 106 -12.91 14.37 -0.61
N SER A 107 -12.27 14.33 -1.79
CA SER A 107 -12.99 14.13 -3.06
C SER A 107 -13.61 12.73 -3.13
N PRO A 108 -14.83 12.58 -3.67
CA PRO A 108 -15.44 11.26 -3.87
C PRO A 108 -14.64 10.46 -4.90
N LEU A 109 -14.39 9.18 -4.60
CA LEU A 109 -13.64 8.27 -5.46
C LEU A 109 -14.35 8.00 -6.79
N VAL A 110 -15.68 7.88 -6.74
CA VAL A 110 -16.56 7.70 -7.90
C VAL A 110 -17.65 8.76 -7.82
N LYS A 111 -18.06 9.31 -8.97
CA LYS A 111 -19.13 10.32 -9.03
C LYS A 111 -20.40 9.79 -8.34
N GLY A 112 -20.86 10.49 -7.30
CA GLY A 112 -22.04 10.11 -6.51
C GLY A 112 -21.79 9.05 -5.41
N GLY A 113 -20.55 8.59 -5.23
CA GLY A 113 -20.18 7.67 -4.16
C GLY A 113 -19.91 8.37 -2.82
N SER A 114 -20.04 7.62 -1.73
CA SER A 114 -19.73 8.08 -0.36
C SER A 114 -18.28 7.86 0.06
N VAL A 115 -17.53 7.01 -0.67
CA VAL A 115 -16.12 6.71 -0.39
C VAL A 115 -15.25 7.81 -0.98
N THR A 116 -14.38 8.39 -0.16
CA THR A 116 -13.45 9.44 -0.59
C THR A 116 -12.12 8.86 -1.07
N VAL A 117 -11.35 9.67 -1.79
CA VAL A 117 -9.97 9.35 -2.18
C VAL A 117 -9.12 9.05 -0.94
N GLY A 118 -9.26 9.86 0.11
CA GLY A 118 -8.55 9.69 1.37
C GLY A 118 -8.93 8.43 2.13
N ASP A 119 -10.20 8.00 2.11
CA ASP A 119 -10.61 6.71 2.68
C ASP A 119 -9.90 5.53 2.00
N ASN A 120 -9.87 5.54 0.66
CA ASN A 120 -9.20 4.48 -0.11
C ASN A 120 -7.69 4.50 0.12
N LEU A 121 -7.06 5.68 0.11
CA LEU A 121 -5.62 5.81 0.35
C LEU A 121 -5.24 5.35 1.77
N LEU A 122 -6.02 5.72 2.80
CA LEU A 122 -5.83 5.25 4.18
C LEU A 122 -5.88 3.72 4.24
N VAL A 123 -6.96 3.12 3.74
CA VAL A 123 -7.15 1.66 3.76
C VAL A 123 -6.05 0.96 2.99
N SER A 124 -5.66 1.49 1.83
CA SER A 124 -4.59 0.92 1.00
C SER A 124 -3.23 1.01 1.68
N THR A 125 -2.93 2.11 2.39
CA THR A 125 -1.71 2.23 3.21
C THR A 125 -1.70 1.21 4.35
N GLU A 126 -2.82 1.00 5.05
CA GLU A 126 -2.89 0.01 6.12
C GLU A 126 -2.79 -1.43 5.60
N ILE A 127 -3.38 -1.75 4.44
CA ILE A 127 -3.21 -3.07 3.79
C ILE A 127 -1.75 -3.27 3.37
N TYR A 128 -1.10 -2.24 2.82
CA TYR A 128 0.33 -2.27 2.50
C TYR A 128 1.17 -2.53 3.75
N CYS A 129 0.93 -1.81 4.85
CA CYS A 129 1.60 -2.06 6.11
C CYS A 129 1.33 -3.48 6.66
N ALA A 130 0.10 -3.95 6.59
CA ALA A 130 -0.27 -5.31 7.00
C ALA A 130 0.50 -6.38 6.22
N TYR A 131 0.66 -6.19 4.91
CA TYR A 131 1.44 -7.07 4.06
C TYR A 131 2.92 -7.11 4.47
N TYR A 132 3.55 -5.95 4.70
CA TYR A 132 4.95 -5.88 5.13
C TYR A 132 5.15 -6.52 6.52
N LEU A 133 4.20 -6.35 7.44
CA LEU A 133 4.22 -7.03 8.74
C LEU A 133 4.08 -8.56 8.58
N PHE A 134 3.14 -9.02 7.75
CA PHE A 134 2.99 -10.44 7.42
C PHE A 134 4.29 -10.99 6.85
N GLU A 135 4.85 -10.34 5.83
CA GLU A 135 6.08 -10.77 5.20
C GLU A 135 7.23 -10.87 6.21
N MET A 136 7.39 -9.87 7.10
CA MET A 136 8.39 -9.94 8.16
C MET A 136 8.17 -11.13 9.08
N CYS A 137 6.97 -11.31 9.64
CA CYS A 137 6.68 -12.40 10.57
C CYS A 137 6.97 -13.79 9.96
N PHE A 138 6.68 -13.97 8.67
CA PHE A 138 6.73 -15.28 8.02
C PHE A 138 7.99 -15.54 7.16
N ARG A 139 8.75 -14.51 6.76
CA ARG A 139 9.98 -14.61 5.93
C ARG A 139 11.28 -14.51 6.74
N THR A 140 11.24 -14.15 8.03
CA THR A 140 12.40 -13.86 8.91
C THR A 140 13.52 -14.90 8.91
N LYS A 141 13.26 -16.19 8.68
CA LYS A 141 14.32 -17.21 8.70
C LYS A 141 15.41 -17.04 7.63
N PHE A 142 15.18 -16.24 6.59
CA PHE A 142 16.11 -16.13 5.45
C PHE A 142 16.33 -14.69 4.94
N ALA A 143 15.80 -13.68 5.64
CA ALA A 143 15.95 -12.29 5.25
C ALA A 143 17.27 -11.72 5.81
N SER A 144 18.02 -11.00 4.97
CA SER A 144 19.21 -10.25 5.42
C SER A 144 18.79 -9.09 6.32
N TYR A 145 19.65 -8.71 7.28
CA TYR A 145 19.43 -7.57 8.16
C TYR A 145 19.10 -6.27 7.40
N ILE A 146 19.75 -6.05 6.24
CA ILE A 146 19.45 -4.89 5.39
C ILE A 146 18.04 -4.93 4.81
N SER A 147 17.55 -6.13 4.45
CA SER A 147 16.20 -6.31 3.93
C SER A 147 15.18 -6.06 5.04
N ILE A 148 15.42 -6.58 6.24
CA ILE A 148 14.57 -6.32 7.41
C ILE A 148 14.52 -4.82 7.74
N ALA A 149 15.69 -4.15 7.81
CA ALA A 149 15.76 -2.72 8.06
C ALA A 149 15.00 -1.89 7.00
N HIS A 150 15.10 -2.28 5.73
CA HIS A 150 14.35 -1.65 4.64
C HIS A 150 12.83 -1.78 4.81
N HIS A 151 12.33 -2.97 5.17
CA HIS A 151 10.89 -3.20 5.38
C HIS A 151 10.36 -2.44 6.61
N ILE A 152 11.13 -2.43 7.71
CA ILE A 152 10.80 -1.66 8.92
C ILE A 152 10.80 -0.15 8.61
N GLY A 153 11.78 0.34 7.85
CA GLY A 153 11.84 1.75 7.45
C GLY A 153 10.60 2.18 6.68
N LEU A 154 10.16 1.38 5.70
CA LEU A 154 8.93 1.62 4.95
C LEU A 154 7.69 1.64 5.87
N LEU A 155 7.60 0.70 6.81
CA LEU A 155 6.51 0.65 7.79
C LEU A 155 6.48 1.90 8.69
N VAL A 156 7.63 2.30 9.23
CA VAL A 156 7.74 3.46 10.11
C VAL A 156 7.37 4.74 9.36
N ILE A 157 7.85 4.93 8.14
CA ILE A 157 7.55 6.12 7.33
C ILE A 157 6.04 6.20 7.05
N ALA A 158 5.43 5.10 6.59
CA ALA A 158 3.99 5.06 6.29
C ALA A 158 3.13 5.33 7.54
N GLN A 159 3.43 4.68 8.65
CA GLN A 159 2.68 4.85 9.90
C GLN A 159 2.90 6.25 10.51
N THR A 160 4.10 6.81 10.39
CA THR A 160 4.39 8.19 10.81
C THR A 160 3.57 9.17 9.99
N ALA A 161 3.57 9.05 8.66
CA ALA A 161 2.77 9.90 7.77
C ALA A 161 1.27 9.86 8.12
N LEU A 162 0.73 8.67 8.40
CA LEU A 162 -0.67 8.53 8.86
C LEU A 162 -0.90 9.19 10.23
N SER A 163 0.02 9.00 11.18
CA SER A 163 -0.10 9.58 12.52
C SER A 163 -0.10 11.10 12.54
N LEU A 164 0.57 11.76 11.59
CA LEU A 164 0.59 13.22 11.48
C LEU A 164 -0.81 13.79 11.21
N PHE A 165 -1.68 13.04 10.53
CA PHE A 165 -3.08 13.42 10.30
C PHE A 165 -3.96 13.34 11.55
N ALA A 166 -3.46 12.82 12.68
CA ALA A 166 -4.24 12.81 13.94
C ALA A 166 -4.51 14.24 14.45
N ASP A 167 -3.61 15.19 14.17
CA ASP A 167 -3.80 16.62 14.42
C ASP A 167 -3.26 17.47 13.26
N PRO A 168 -4.03 17.62 12.17
CA PRO A 168 -3.61 18.41 11.01
C PRO A 168 -3.45 19.91 11.32
N LYS A 169 -4.07 20.40 12.40
CA LYS A 169 -3.93 21.81 12.80
C LYS A 169 -2.58 22.08 13.48
N LYS A 170 -2.02 21.05 14.12
CA LYS A 170 -0.68 21.12 14.71
C LYS A 170 0.40 20.76 13.69
N ASN A 171 0.14 19.76 12.84
CA ASN A 171 1.09 19.24 11.87
C ASN A 171 0.73 19.72 10.47
N HIS A 172 1.20 20.90 10.09
CA HIS A 172 0.90 21.51 8.78
C HIS A 172 1.48 20.72 7.60
N GLU A 173 2.49 19.88 7.85
CA GLU A 173 3.14 19.03 6.86
C GLU A 173 2.47 17.66 6.63
N ALA A 174 1.41 17.29 7.35
CA ALA A 174 0.83 15.94 7.29
C ALA A 174 0.48 15.49 5.86
N THR A 175 -0.20 16.37 5.11
CA THR A 175 -0.55 16.09 3.70
C THR A 175 0.67 16.05 2.79
N LEU A 176 1.69 16.87 3.06
CA LEU A 176 2.93 16.89 2.27
C LEU A 176 3.73 15.60 2.48
N GLU A 177 3.88 15.15 3.72
CA GLU A 177 4.60 13.92 4.05
C GLU A 177 3.92 12.71 3.40
N PHE A 178 2.60 12.64 3.47
CA PHE A 178 1.83 11.58 2.83
C PHE A 178 1.90 11.66 1.30
N TYR A 179 1.88 12.87 0.73
CA TYR A 179 2.10 13.09 -0.70
C TYR A 179 3.48 12.56 -1.13
N MET A 180 4.54 12.87 -0.38
CA MET A 180 5.88 12.35 -0.66
C MET A 180 5.91 10.83 -0.57
N CYS A 181 5.26 10.22 0.44
CA CYS A 181 5.13 8.77 0.54
C CYS A 181 4.51 8.16 -0.73
N MET A 182 3.48 8.78 -1.30
CA MET A 182 2.85 8.31 -2.53
C MET A 182 3.72 8.50 -3.77
N VAL A 183 4.45 9.62 -3.88
CA VAL A 183 5.42 9.82 -4.97
C VAL A 183 6.50 8.74 -4.95
N TRP A 184 7.06 8.45 -3.78
CA TRP A 184 8.01 7.35 -3.59
C TRP A 184 7.37 5.97 -3.87
N GLY A 185 6.14 5.75 -3.41
CA GLY A 185 5.36 4.54 -3.71
C GLY A 185 5.11 4.33 -5.20
N THR A 186 4.97 5.41 -5.98
CA THR A 186 4.80 5.37 -7.44
C THR A 186 6.01 4.75 -8.14
N TYR A 187 7.22 5.01 -7.63
CA TYR A 187 8.44 4.37 -8.14
C TYR A 187 8.41 2.85 -7.97
N ILE A 188 7.86 2.36 -6.86
CA ILE A 188 7.68 0.92 -6.61
C ILE A 188 6.69 0.33 -7.61
N TYR A 189 5.54 0.98 -7.85
CA TYR A 189 4.57 0.51 -8.83
C TYR A 189 5.16 0.43 -10.24
N LEU A 190 5.94 1.43 -10.66
CA LEU A 190 6.61 1.42 -11.96
C LEU A 190 7.63 0.28 -12.07
N HIS A 191 8.40 0.03 -11.01
CA HIS A 191 9.39 -1.04 -10.99
C HIS A 191 8.76 -2.43 -11.02
N VAL A 192 7.61 -2.62 -10.36
CA VAL A 192 6.84 -3.88 -10.40
C VAL A 192 6.24 -4.10 -11.79
N LEU A 193 5.70 -3.04 -12.41
CA LEU A 193 5.14 -3.12 -13.77
C LEU A 193 6.20 -3.41 -14.82
N ALA A 194 7.43 -2.92 -14.65
CA ALA A 194 8.56 -3.14 -15.56
C ALA A 194 9.17 -4.56 -15.47
N LEU A 195 8.82 -5.34 -14.45
CA LEU A 195 9.28 -6.72 -14.26
C LEU A 195 8.28 -7.77 -14.74
N VAL A 196 7.08 -7.35 -15.15
CA VAL A 196 6.02 -8.19 -15.76
C VAL A 196 6.08 -8.04 -17.28
#